data_AF-A0A0P8ACZ6-F1
#
_entry.id   AF-A0A0P8ACZ6-F1
#
_cell.length_a   1.000
_cell.length_b   1.000
_cell.length_c   1.000
_cell.angle_alpha   90.00
_cell.angle_beta   90.00
_cell.angle_gamma   90.00
#
_symmetry.space_group_name_H-M   'P 1'
#
loop_
_entity.id
_entity.type
_entity.pdbx_description
1 polymer ?
#
loop_
_entity_poly.entity_id
_entity_poly.type
_entity_poly.pdbx_seq_one_letter_code
_entity_poly.pdbx_strand_id
1 'polypeptide(L)' 'MNEGNNRVNIKVGLNVGVVLKHDQRSGKITRGIVKRILTNSSHHPHGIKVELENGQVGRVKEIHFGKQFEIQEIEI' A
#
# COMPACT_ATOMS: atom_id res chain seq x y z
N MET A 1 10.09 -13.67 -0.97
CA MET A 1 10.40 -12.36 -0.35
C MET A 1 9.21 -11.45 -0.58
N ASN A 2 8.62 -10.88 0.47
CA ASN A 2 7.47 -9.98 0.32
C ASN A 2 7.93 -8.66 -0.30
N GLU A 3 7.36 -8.30 -1.45
CA GLU A 3 7.73 -7.08 -2.18
C GLU A 3 7.51 -5.81 -1.32
N GLY A 4 6.52 -5.85 -0.41
CA GLY A 4 6.21 -4.79 0.53
C GLY A 4 7.25 -4.53 1.63
N ASN A 5 8.30 -5.35 1.75
CA ASN A 5 9.37 -5.16 2.73
C ASN A 5 10.47 -4.22 2.24
N ASN A 6 10.58 -4.01 0.93
CA ASN A 6 11.63 -3.18 0.34
C ASN A 6 11.05 -1.83 -0.08
N ARG A 7 11.67 -0.75 0.39
CA ARG A 7 11.24 0.63 0.12
C ARG A 7 11.28 0.98 -1.36
N VAL A 8 12.22 0.41 -2.13
CA VAL A 8 12.35 0.65 -3.57
C VAL A 8 11.11 0.23 -4.37
N ASN A 9 10.34 -0.73 -3.85
CA ASN A 9 9.13 -1.24 -4.51
C ASN A 9 7.89 -0.38 -4.23
N ILE A 10 7.97 0.57 -3.29
CA ILE A 10 6.83 1.35 -2.82
C ILE A 10 7.04 2.81 -3.21
N LYS A 11 6.05 3.37 -3.90
CA LYS A 11 6.04 4.76 -4.36
C LYS A 11 4.75 5.43 -3.91
N VAL A 12 4.79 6.76 -3.76
CA VAL A 12 3.57 7.56 -3.57
C VAL A 12 2.71 7.41 -4.82
N GLY A 13 1.38 7.32 -4.63
CA GLY A 13 0.42 7.03 -5.70
C GLY A 13 0.24 5.54 -6.03
N LEU A 14 1.03 4.65 -5.42
CA LEU A 14 0.90 3.20 -5.65
C LEU A 14 -0.28 2.63 -4.88
N ASN A 15 -1.05 1.74 -5.51
CA ASN A 15 -2.09 0.97 -4.83
C ASN A 15 -1.46 -0.19 -4.05
N VAL A 16 -1.71 -0.23 -2.74
CA VAL A 16 -1.12 -1.20 -1.82
C VAL A 16 -2.17 -1.76 -0.87
N GLY A 17 -1.94 -2.99 -0.42
CA GLY A 17 -2.62 -3.59 0.71
C GLY A 17 -1.78 -3.40 1.97
N VAL A 18 -2.35 -2.80 3.02
CA VAL A 18 -1.71 -2.59 4.32
C VAL A 18 -2.44 -3.30 5.44
N VAL A 19 -1.69 -3.71 6.46
CA VAL A 19 -2.26 -4.10 7.76
C VAL A 19 -2.19 -2.91 8.70
N LEU A 20 -3.35 -2.50 9.22
CA LEU A 20 -3.47 -1.42 10.20
C LEU A 20 -3.11 -1.93 11.60
N LYS A 21 -2.79 -1.01 12.53
CA LYS A 21 -2.41 -1.39 13.91
C LYS A 21 -3.48 -2.24 14.60
N HIS A 22 -4.75 -1.88 14.46
CA HIS A 22 -5.87 -2.63 15.04
C HIS A 22 -6.09 -4.00 14.37
N ASP A 23 -5.66 -4.14 13.11
CA ASP A 23 -5.77 -5.36 12.33
C ASP A 23 -4.53 -6.27 12.42
N GLN A 24 -3.53 -5.93 13.23
CA GLN A 24 -2.30 -6.74 13.34
C GLN A 24 -2.57 -8.17 13.84
N ARG A 25 -3.60 -8.38 14.66
CA ARG A 25 -4.00 -9.70 15.15
C ARG A 25 -4.88 -10.46 14.16
N SER A 26 -5.76 -9.75 13.45
CA SER A 26 -6.70 -10.35 12.47
C SER A 26 -6.02 -10.62 11.12
N GLY A 27 -4.95 -9.89 10.80
CA GLY A 27 -4.30 -9.93 9.50
C GLY A 27 -5.12 -9.27 8.39
N LYS A 28 -6.19 -8.54 8.72
CA LYS A 28 -7.05 -7.90 7.73
C LYS A 28 -6.26 -6.90 6.89
N ILE A 29 -6.37 -7.06 5.57
CA ILE A 29 -5.74 -6.18 4.58
C ILE A 29 -6.71 -5.06 4.22
N THR A 30 -6.25 -3.82 4.37
CA THR A 30 -6.93 -2.62 3.89
C THR A 30 -6.22 -2.14 2.63
N ARG A 31 -6.96 -1.99 1.52
CA ARG A 31 -6.42 -1.47 0.27
C ARG A 31 -6.50 0.06 0.23
N GLY A 32 -5.51 0.69 -0.39
CA GLY A 32 -5.54 2.11 -0.66
C GLY A 32 -4.32 2.61 -1.40
N ILE A 33 -4.34 3.90 -1.73
CA ILE A 33 -3.26 4.59 -2.43
C ILE A 33 -2.28 5.16 -1.42
N VAL A 34 -0.98 4.96 -1.63
CA VAL A 34 0.07 5.52 -0.77
C VAL A 34 0.12 7.04 -0.91
N LYS A 35 -0.12 7.74 0.20
CA LYS A 35 0.08 9.20 0.31
C LYS A 35 1.52 9.56 0.66
N ARG A 36 2.10 8.88 1.66
CA ARG A 36 3.50 9.07 2.05
C ARG A 36 4.13 7.81 2.64
N ILE A 37 5.44 7.70 2.49
CA ILE A 37 6.25 6.62 3.07
C ILE A 37 6.83 7.10 4.40
N LEU A 38 6.64 6.32 5.47
CA LEU A 38 7.05 6.66 6.84
C LEU A 38 8.28 5.87 7.32
N THR A 39 8.75 4.90 6.54
CA THR A 39 9.98 4.14 6.85
C THR A 39 11.14 4.68 6.02
N ASN A 40 12.20 5.08 6.71
CA ASN A 40 13.41 5.61 6.05
C ASN A 40 14.35 4.48 5.58
N SER A 41 14.41 3.36 6.30
CA SER A 41 15.24 2.21 5.94
C SER A 41 14.84 1.61 4.59
N SER A 42 15.82 1.09 3.85
CA SER A 42 15.61 0.41 2.56
C SER A 42 14.82 -0.89 2.69
N HIS A 43 14.96 -1.58 3.82
CA HIS A 43 14.28 -2.84 4.12
C HIS A 43 13.66 -2.81 5.52
N HIS A 44 12.50 -3.44 5.69
CA HIS A 44 11.89 -3.67 7.00
C HIS A 44 11.17 -5.04 7.04
N PRO A 45 11.41 -5.89 8.05
CA PRO A 45 10.95 -7.28 8.07
C PRO A 45 9.43 -7.43 8.08
N HIS A 46 8.72 -6.46 8.68
CA HIS A 46 7.26 -6.49 8.77
C HIS A 46 6.54 -5.75 7.63
N GLY A 47 7.30 -5.17 6.69
CA GLY A 47 6.77 -4.28 5.66
C GLY A 47 7.13 -2.82 5.92
N ILE A 48 7.20 -2.05 4.84
CA ILE A 48 7.39 -0.60 4.90
C ILE A 48 6.11 0.04 5.45
N LYS A 49 6.27 0.98 6.38
CA LYS A 49 5.17 1.77 6.92
C LYS A 49 4.81 2.89 5.95
N VAL A 50 3.52 3.02 5.65
CA VAL A 50 2.96 4.06 4.78
C VAL A 50 1.73 4.69 5.41
N GLU A 51 1.42 5.91 5.00
CA GLU A 51 0.11 6.52 5.17
C GLU A 51 -0.63 6.46 3.84
N LEU A 52 -1.91 6.07 3.88
CA LEU A 52 -2.82 6.05 2.74
C LEU A 52 -3.48 7.43 2.54
N GLU A 53 -4.06 7.68 1.37
CA GLU A 53 -4.73 8.96 1.06
C GLU A 53 -5.87 9.30 2.03
N ASN A 54 -6.56 8.29 2.55
CA ASN A 54 -7.61 8.44 3.56
C ASN A 54 -7.08 8.67 5.00
N GLY A 55 -5.78 8.85 5.18
CA GLY A 55 -5.14 9.10 6.48
C GLY A 55 -4.86 7.85 7.32
N GLN A 56 -5.22 6.65 6.85
CA GLN A 56 -4.91 5.41 7.57
C GLN A 56 -3.43 5.07 7.47
N VAL A 57 -2.86 4.54 8.55
CA VAL A 57 -1.43 4.18 8.63
C VAL A 57 -1.28 2.68 8.86
N GLY A 58 -0.49 2.03 8.02
CA GLY A 58 -0.28 0.59 8.07
C GLY A 58 1.07 0.12 7.56
N ARG A 59 1.30 -1.19 7.66
CA ARG A 59 2.47 -1.88 7.10
C ARG A 59 2.08 -2.54 5.78
N VAL A 60 2.80 -2.25 4.70
CA VAL A 60 2.53 -2.83 3.39
C VAL A 60 2.75 -4.33 3.41
N LYS A 61 1.75 -5.08 2.92
CA LYS A 61 1.80 -6.53 2.72
C LYS A 61 1.67 -6.92 1.26
N GLU A 62 0.87 -6.17 0.50
CA GLU A 62 0.58 -6.44 -0.90
C GLU A 62 0.83 -5.18 -1.73
N ILE A 63 1.32 -5.36 -2.95
CA ILE A 63 1.47 -4.31 -3.96
C ILE A 63 0.56 -4.68 -5.13
N HIS A 64 -0.29 -3.75 -5.54
CA HIS A 64 -1.23 -3.97 -6.63
C HIS A 64 -0.87 -3.08 -7.81
N PHE A 65 -0.40 -3.69 -8.90
CA PHE A 65 -0.14 -3.02 -10.16
C PHE A 65 -1.45 -2.92 -10.95
N GLY A 66 -2.32 -1.99 -10.56
CA GLY A 66 -3.57 -1.70 -11.29
C GLY A 66 -3.37 -0.53 -12.24
N LYS A 67 -3.62 -0.74 -13.55
CA LYS A 67 -3.78 0.32 -14.56
C LYS A 67 -4.68 1.42 -13.99
N GLN A 68 -4.25 2.67 -14.09
CA GLN A 68 -5.17 3.83 -14.02
C GLN A 68 -6.32 3.53 -14.99
N PHE A 69 -7.52 3.42 -14.42
CA PHE A 69 -8.83 3.27 -15.06
C PHE A 69 -8.83 3.42 -16.60
N GLU A 70 -9.06 2.32 -17.32
CA GLU A 70 -9.71 2.40 -18.62
C GLU A 70 -11.13 2.94 -18.35
N ILE A 71 -11.29 4.26 -18.46
CA ILE A 71 -12.58 4.88 -18.70
C ILE A 71 -13.06 4.38 -20.08
N GLN A 72 -13.81 3.28 -20.09
CA GLN A 72 -14.74 3.01 -21.19
C GLN A 72 -16.03 3.78 -20.90
N GLU A 73 -15.96 5.09 -21.09
CA GLU A 73 -17.10 5.94 -21.41
C GLU A 73 -17.23 5.90 -22.95
N ILE A 74 -18.35 5.71 -23.63
CA ILE A 74 -19.80 5.77 -23.34
C ILE A 74 -20.48 4.98 -24.49
N GLU A 75 -21.51 4.17 -24.19
CA GLU A 75 -22.54 3.82 -25.18
C GLU A 75 -23.44 5.04 -25.39
N ILE A 76 -23.34 5.68 -26.56
CA ILE A 76 -24.46 6.20 -27.39
C ILE A 76 -24.04 6.11 -28.86
#